data_AF-A0AAD6Q808-F1
#
_entry.id   AF-A0AAD6Q808-F1
#
_cell.length_a   1.000
_cell.length_b   1.000
_cell.length_c   1.000
_cell.angle_alpha   90.00
_cell.angle_beta   90.00
_cell.angle_gamma   90.00
#
_symmetry.space_group_name_H-M   'P 1'
#
loop_
_entity.id
_entity.type
_entity.pdbx_description
1 polymer ?
#
loop_
_entity_poly.entity_id
_entity_poly.type
_entity_poly.pdbx_seq_one_letter_code
_entity_poly.pdbx_strand_id
1 'polypeptide(L)'
;MDSQLLLLNKTNALIKPPLFSFFASSKPRYNPSSNFSLGCKLKRVMCAMKSYRLSELSNAEVESLKARPRIDFSSIFGIVNPIVDDVRQRGDDAVKDYTAKFDKVKLDKIVENVSELPDPELEATVREAFDVAYDNIYAFHLAQKSTEKSVENMKGVRCKRVARSISSVGLYVPGGTAVLPSTALMLAVPAQIAGCKTVVLATPPSQDGSICKEVLYCAKKAGVTNILKAGGAQAISAMAWGTDSCPKVEKIFGPGNQYVTAAKMILQNSEAMISIDMPAGPSEVLVIADSYASPVHIAADLLSQAEHGPDSQVVLVVAGDGVDMKAIEEEISKQCQSLPRGEYASKALSHSFTVFARDMVEVSLLFDCFSLDICYINQGVACFALLGIIGWGLEFLCV
;
A
#
# COMPACT_ATOMS: atom_id res chain seq x y z
N MET A 1 -23.72 1.03 -43.93
CA MET A 1 -24.78 0.01 -44.08
C MET A 1 -24.45 -1.10 -43.10
N ASP A 2 -25.07 -1.28 -41.95
CA ASP A 2 -26.26 -0.65 -41.38
C ASP A 2 -26.12 -0.64 -39.85
N SER A 3 -26.54 0.49 -39.28
CA SER A 3 -26.79 0.68 -37.86
C SER A 3 -28.13 0.03 -37.51
N GLN A 4 -28.17 -0.83 -36.49
CA GLN A 4 -29.44 -1.23 -35.87
C GLN A 4 -29.58 -0.53 -34.52
N LEU A 5 -30.35 0.56 -34.55
CA LEU A 5 -31.05 1.12 -33.41
C LEU A 5 -32.05 0.08 -32.87
N LEU A 6 -31.98 -0.23 -31.58
CA LEU A 6 -33.08 -0.87 -30.86
C LEU A 6 -33.70 0.15 -29.90
N LEU A 7 -34.99 0.37 -30.12
CA LEU A 7 -35.87 1.27 -29.39
C LEU A 7 -35.98 0.90 -27.90
N LEU A 8 -35.76 1.89 -27.04
CA LEU A 8 -36.17 1.87 -25.64
C LEU A 8 -37.65 2.22 -25.53
N ASN A 9 -38.46 1.22 -25.13
CA ASN A 9 -39.87 1.41 -24.80
C ASN A 9 -40.00 2.09 -23.43
N LYS A 10 -40.69 3.24 -23.42
CA LYS A 10 -41.18 3.93 -22.23
C LYS A 10 -42.37 3.17 -21.64
N THR A 11 -42.31 2.82 -20.36
CA THR A 11 -43.51 2.65 -19.53
C THR A 11 -43.29 3.30 -18.17
N ASN A 12 -43.99 4.41 -17.97
CA ASN A 12 -44.23 5.07 -16.70
C ASN A 12 -45.09 4.18 -15.80
N ALA A 13 -44.68 3.99 -14.55
CA ALA A 13 -45.59 3.63 -13.46
C ALA A 13 -45.17 4.37 -12.18
N LEU A 14 -45.88 5.47 -11.93
CA LEU A 14 -45.87 6.24 -10.68
C LEU A 14 -46.51 5.39 -9.57
N ILE A 15 -45.79 5.12 -8.49
CA ILE A 15 -46.36 4.59 -7.24
C ILE A 15 -46.16 5.65 -6.15
N LYS A 16 -47.26 6.28 -5.71
CA LYS A 16 -47.34 7.19 -4.56
C LYS A 16 -47.43 6.41 -3.24
N PRO A 17 -46.90 6.93 -2.12
CA PRO A 17 -47.00 6.32 -0.81
C PRO A 17 -48.35 6.64 -0.12
N PRO A 18 -48.86 5.81 0.81
CA PRO A 18 -50.06 6.14 1.56
C PRO A 18 -49.75 7.02 2.78
N LEU A 19 -50.53 8.09 2.92
CA LEU A 19 -50.72 8.87 4.15
C LEU A 19 -51.62 8.10 5.13
N PHE A 20 -51.30 8.13 6.42
CA PHE A 20 -52.30 8.10 7.49
C PHE A 20 -51.90 8.97 8.68
N SER A 21 -52.92 9.38 9.42
CA SER A 21 -53.15 10.63 10.12
C SER A 21 -52.64 10.75 11.56
N PHE A 22 -52.47 12.00 11.96
CA PHE A 22 -52.40 12.54 13.32
C PHE A 22 -53.36 11.90 14.34
N PHE A 23 -52.82 11.60 15.53
CA PHE A 23 -53.56 11.69 16.80
C PHE A 23 -52.71 12.47 17.81
N ALA A 24 -53.31 13.51 18.38
CA ALA A 24 -52.77 14.32 19.45
C ALA A 24 -53.15 13.73 20.81
N SER A 25 -52.23 13.66 21.77
CA SER A 25 -52.58 13.70 23.19
C SER A 25 -51.42 14.16 24.09
N SER A 26 -51.70 15.23 24.83
CA SER A 26 -51.23 15.60 26.18
C SER A 26 -49.72 15.67 26.51
N LYS A 27 -49.26 16.90 26.75
CA LYS A 27 -48.06 17.23 27.55
C LYS A 27 -48.21 16.75 29.01
N PRO A 28 -47.10 16.37 29.66
CA PRO A 28 -46.85 16.76 31.03
C PRO A 28 -45.60 17.66 31.15
N ARG A 29 -45.70 18.67 32.02
CA ARG A 29 -44.58 19.50 32.47
C ARG A 29 -43.65 18.64 33.34
N TYR A 30 -42.34 18.74 33.14
CA TYR A 30 -41.37 18.30 34.14
C TYR A 30 -40.22 19.31 34.23
N ASN A 31 -39.95 19.76 35.46
CA ASN A 31 -38.91 20.72 35.83
C ASN A 31 -37.56 20.00 35.99
N PRO A 32 -36.41 20.71 35.87
CA PRO A 32 -35.10 20.10 35.75
C PRO A 32 -34.45 19.89 37.13
N SER A 33 -34.17 18.64 37.50
CA SER A 33 -33.15 18.31 38.51
C SER A 33 -32.99 16.80 38.65
N SER A 34 -31.95 16.23 38.05
CA SER A 34 -31.10 15.22 38.70
C SER A 34 -30.00 14.75 37.75
N ASN A 35 -28.76 14.94 38.20
CA ASN A 35 -27.56 14.38 37.64
C ASN A 35 -27.64 12.85 37.60
N PHE A 36 -27.51 12.26 36.41
CA PHE A 36 -26.96 10.91 36.26
C PHE A 36 -26.06 10.90 35.01
N SER A 37 -24.78 11.21 35.26
CA SER A 37 -23.70 11.06 34.30
C SER A 37 -23.36 9.57 34.15
N LEU A 38 -23.91 8.89 33.14
CA LEU A 38 -23.26 7.71 32.58
C LEU A 38 -22.19 8.19 31.60
N GLY A 39 -20.97 8.32 32.09
CA GLY A 39 -19.80 8.67 31.28
C GLY A 39 -19.43 7.54 30.34
N CYS A 40 -19.98 7.54 29.12
CA CYS A 40 -19.30 6.96 27.98
C CYS A 40 -18.23 7.96 27.54
N LYS A 41 -17.01 7.82 28.07
CA LYS A 41 -15.85 8.56 27.55
C LYS A 41 -15.54 8.01 26.15
N LEU A 42 -16.17 8.56 25.11
CA LEU A 42 -15.62 8.51 23.76
C LEU A 42 -14.24 9.16 23.85
N LYS A 43 -13.17 8.35 23.77
CA LYS A 43 -11.80 8.85 23.63
C LYS A 43 -11.76 9.66 22.34
N ARG A 44 -11.80 10.98 22.44
CA ARG A 44 -11.68 11.86 21.28
C ARG A 44 -10.24 11.76 20.78
N VAL A 45 -10.07 11.13 19.63
CA VAL A 45 -8.77 11.02 18.97
C VAL A 45 -8.40 12.41 18.44
N MET A 46 -7.25 12.95 18.85
CA MET A 46 -6.76 14.23 18.35
C MET A 46 -6.07 14.00 17.00
N CYS A 47 -6.60 14.59 15.94
CA CYS A 47 -6.04 14.50 14.58
C CYS A 47 -5.67 15.94 14.17
N ALA A 48 -4.40 16.32 14.31
CA ALA A 48 -3.90 17.66 13.95
C ALA A 48 -2.50 17.54 13.36
N MET A 49 -2.26 18.23 12.24
CA MET A 49 -0.97 18.27 11.55
C MET A 49 -0.27 19.60 11.84
N LYS A 50 1.07 19.59 11.82
CA LYS A 50 1.85 20.83 11.91
C LYS A 50 1.72 21.60 10.60
N SER A 51 1.79 22.93 10.65
CA SER A 51 1.68 23.79 9.47
C SER A 51 2.93 24.64 9.31
N TYR A 52 3.44 24.74 8.09
CA TYR A 52 4.64 25.49 7.73
C TYR A 52 4.40 26.33 6.47
N ARG A 53 4.96 27.54 6.40
CA ARG A 53 4.95 28.36 5.19
C ARG A 53 6.36 28.41 4.60
N LEU A 54 6.53 28.00 3.35
CA LEU A 54 7.85 27.87 2.74
C LEU A 54 8.66 29.17 2.77
N SER A 55 8.01 30.31 2.52
CA SER A 55 8.64 31.63 2.56
C SER A 55 9.22 32.03 3.92
N GLU A 56 8.82 31.34 4.99
CA GLU A 56 9.24 31.63 6.37
C GLU A 56 10.32 30.66 6.87
N LEU A 57 10.64 29.61 6.11
CA LEU A 57 11.62 28.60 6.49
C LEU A 57 13.01 28.94 5.97
N SER A 58 14.01 28.69 6.81
CA SER A 58 15.41 28.61 6.37
C SER A 58 15.66 27.35 5.54
N ASN A 59 16.71 27.35 4.72
CA ASN A 59 17.12 26.16 3.98
C ASN A 59 17.35 24.95 4.90
N ALA A 60 17.88 25.15 6.11
CA ALA A 60 18.10 24.07 7.07
C ALA A 60 16.78 23.48 7.59
N GLU A 61 15.75 24.30 7.80
CA GLU A 61 14.42 23.83 8.19
C GLU A 61 13.73 23.10 7.04
N VAL A 62 13.86 23.58 5.81
CA VAL A 62 13.39 22.88 4.61
C VAL A 62 14.07 21.52 4.47
N GLU A 63 15.39 21.43 4.67
CA GLU A 63 16.11 20.14 4.72
C GLU A 63 15.60 19.24 5.84
N SER A 64 15.25 19.80 7.00
CA SER A 64 14.73 19.01 8.12
C SER A 64 13.35 18.43 7.86
N LEU A 65 12.50 19.10 7.07
CA LEU A 65 11.20 18.58 6.65
C LEU A 65 11.33 17.38 5.72
N LYS A 66 12.45 17.23 5.02
CA LYS A 66 12.76 16.05 4.19
C LYS A 66 13.14 14.84 5.02
N ALA A 67 13.51 15.03 6.28
CA ALA A 67 13.90 13.94 7.14
C ALA A 67 12.65 13.11 7.47
N ARG A 68 12.55 11.95 6.83
CA ARG A 68 11.59 10.91 7.19
C ARG A 68 11.79 10.54 8.67
N PRO A 69 10.74 10.10 9.38
CA PRO A 69 10.88 9.51 10.71
C PRO A 69 11.93 8.41 10.66
N ARG A 70 13.16 8.70 11.14
CA ARG A 70 14.30 7.81 10.93
C ARG A 70 14.06 6.53 11.71
N ILE A 71 13.90 5.44 10.96
CA ILE A 71 14.05 4.10 11.49
C ILE A 71 15.55 3.89 11.71
N ASP A 72 15.97 3.71 12.96
CA ASP A 72 17.35 3.31 13.25
C ASP A 72 17.55 1.85 12.84
N PHE A 73 17.99 1.65 11.60
CA PHE A 73 18.25 0.31 11.07
C PHE A 73 19.31 -0.44 11.87
N SER A 74 20.25 0.24 12.53
CA SER A 74 21.33 -0.42 13.27
C SER A 74 20.80 -1.23 14.46
N SER A 75 19.88 -0.66 15.23
CA SER A 75 19.23 -1.38 16.34
C SER A 75 18.33 -2.51 15.83
N ILE A 76 17.64 -2.32 14.71
CA ILE A 76 16.78 -3.36 14.12
C ILE A 76 17.63 -4.52 13.56
N PHE A 77 18.79 -4.24 12.97
CA PHE A 77 19.70 -5.29 12.52
C PHE A 77 20.14 -6.20 13.67
N GLY A 78 20.35 -5.66 14.87
CA GLY A 78 20.62 -6.46 16.07
C GLY A 78 19.49 -7.44 16.44
N ILE A 79 18.24 -7.12 16.11
CA ILE A 79 17.06 -7.98 16.33
C ILE A 79 16.90 -8.99 15.19
N VAL A 80 17.17 -8.58 13.95
CA VAL A 80 16.90 -9.35 12.75
C VAL A 80 18.01 -10.36 12.42
N ASN A 81 19.29 -9.99 12.60
CA ASN A 81 20.42 -10.88 12.31
C ASN A 81 20.30 -12.26 13.00
N PRO A 82 19.97 -12.35 14.31
CA PRO A 82 19.79 -13.65 14.95
C PRO A 82 18.72 -14.52 14.28
N ILE A 83 17.63 -13.92 13.80
CA ILE A 83 16.54 -14.65 13.12
C ILE A 83 17.04 -15.15 11.75
N VAL A 84 17.75 -14.29 11.02
CA VAL A 84 18.30 -14.63 9.71
C VAL A 84 19.29 -15.80 9.83
N ASP A 85 20.23 -15.71 10.77
CA ASP A 85 21.25 -16.73 10.99
C ASP A 85 20.66 -18.05 11.52
N ASP A 86 19.63 -17.98 12.36
CA ASP A 86 18.97 -19.17 12.89
C ASP A 86 18.23 -19.94 11.79
N VAL A 87 17.53 -19.25 10.88
CA VAL A 87 16.90 -19.88 9.71
C VAL A 87 17.94 -20.48 8.77
N ARG A 88 19.10 -19.83 8.60
CA ARG A 88 20.20 -20.39 7.80
C ARG A 88 20.74 -21.70 8.40
N GLN A 89 20.78 -21.82 9.73
CA GLN A 89 21.35 -22.97 10.42
C GLN A 89 20.36 -24.13 10.60
N ARG A 90 19.09 -23.82 10.89
CA ARG A 90 18.07 -24.82 11.25
C ARG A 90 16.96 -25.01 10.21
N GLY A 91 16.96 -24.22 9.14
CA GLY A 91 16.00 -24.36 8.04
C GLY A 91 14.54 -24.25 8.51
N ASP A 92 13.73 -25.24 8.11
CA ASP A 92 12.28 -25.29 8.36
C ASP A 92 11.90 -25.19 9.84
N ASP A 93 12.71 -25.78 10.72
CA ASP A 93 12.42 -25.83 12.16
C ASP A 93 12.46 -24.42 12.77
N ALA A 94 13.45 -23.60 12.39
CA ALA A 94 13.50 -22.21 12.82
C ALA A 94 12.31 -21.41 12.29
N VAL A 95 11.92 -21.61 11.03
CA VAL A 95 10.75 -20.93 10.46
C VAL A 95 9.48 -21.29 11.24
N LYS A 96 9.26 -22.58 11.55
CA LYS A 96 8.11 -23.04 12.35
C LYS A 96 8.12 -22.43 13.76
N ASP A 97 9.28 -22.40 14.42
CA ASP A 97 9.42 -21.81 15.76
C ASP A 97 9.07 -20.31 15.76
N TYR A 98 9.56 -19.56 14.77
CA TYR A 98 9.27 -18.13 14.66
C TYR A 98 7.82 -17.85 14.26
N THR A 99 7.22 -18.66 13.39
CA THR A 99 5.79 -18.58 13.09
C THR A 99 4.95 -18.87 14.35
N ALA A 100 5.30 -19.88 15.14
CA ALA A 100 4.62 -20.15 16.42
C ALA A 100 4.82 -19.02 17.45
N LYS A 101 6.00 -18.39 17.44
CA LYS A 101 6.33 -17.30 18.37
C LYS A 101 5.61 -16.00 18.03
N PHE A 102 5.64 -15.58 16.76
CA PHE A 102 5.16 -14.27 16.33
C PHE A 102 3.73 -14.31 15.83
N ASP A 103 3.39 -15.27 14.97
CA ASP A 103 2.05 -15.40 14.38
C ASP A 103 1.09 -16.22 15.26
N LYS A 104 1.61 -16.91 16.29
CA LYS A 104 0.88 -17.77 17.23
C LYS A 104 0.26 -19.02 16.59
N VAL A 105 0.84 -19.47 15.48
CA VAL A 105 0.36 -20.61 14.70
C VAL A 105 1.43 -21.70 14.67
N LYS A 106 1.05 -22.94 14.99
CA LYS A 106 1.90 -24.12 14.80
C LYS A 106 1.55 -24.77 13.47
N LEU A 107 2.55 -24.98 12.62
CA LEU A 107 2.40 -25.58 11.30
C LEU A 107 3.26 -26.83 11.18
N ASP A 108 2.70 -27.90 10.63
CA ASP A 108 3.47 -29.10 10.27
C ASP A 108 4.19 -28.90 8.92
N LYS A 109 3.46 -28.34 7.95
CA LYS A 109 3.96 -28.00 6.61
C LYS A 109 3.97 -26.50 6.43
N ILE A 110 5.11 -25.92 6.08
CA ILE A 110 5.28 -24.47 5.89
C ILE A 110 5.25 -24.04 4.42
N VAL A 111 5.52 -24.94 3.47
CA VAL A 111 5.48 -24.64 2.04
C VAL A 111 4.44 -25.50 1.35
N GLU A 112 3.57 -24.88 0.55
CA GLU A 112 2.59 -25.57 -0.29
C GLU A 112 2.93 -25.38 -1.76
N ASN A 113 2.77 -26.44 -2.56
CA ASN A 113 2.77 -26.30 -4.01
C ASN A 113 1.40 -25.79 -4.46
N VAL A 114 1.37 -24.66 -5.17
CA VAL A 114 0.11 -23.98 -5.52
C VAL A 114 -0.76 -24.81 -6.46
N SER A 115 -0.14 -25.65 -7.30
CA SER A 115 -0.88 -26.51 -8.24
C SER A 115 -1.64 -27.66 -7.54
N GLU A 116 -1.21 -28.05 -6.34
CA GLU A 116 -1.85 -29.11 -5.55
C GLU A 116 -3.02 -28.58 -4.70
N LEU A 117 -3.08 -27.27 -4.49
CA LEU A 117 -4.15 -26.65 -3.70
C LEU A 117 -5.43 -26.54 -4.54
N PRO A 118 -6.62 -26.73 -3.95
CA PRO A 118 -7.88 -26.48 -4.64
C PRO A 118 -8.07 -24.99 -4.92
N ASP A 119 -8.86 -24.67 -5.94
CA ASP A 119 -9.22 -23.28 -6.20
C ASP A 119 -10.12 -22.75 -5.07
N PRO A 120 -9.78 -21.60 -4.47
CA PRO A 120 -10.55 -21.07 -3.34
C PRO A 120 -11.92 -20.56 -3.80
N GLU A 121 -12.94 -20.83 -2.99
CA GLU A 121 -14.26 -20.24 -3.15
C GLU A 121 -14.27 -18.80 -2.62
N LEU A 122 -14.59 -17.85 -3.52
CA LEU A 122 -14.77 -16.44 -3.24
C LEU A 122 -16.18 -16.02 -3.66
N GLU A 123 -16.71 -14.98 -3.02
CA GLU A 123 -17.93 -14.31 -3.49
C GLU A 123 -17.72 -13.81 -4.92
N ALA A 124 -18.77 -13.88 -5.74
CA ALA A 124 -18.68 -13.52 -7.16
C ALA A 124 -18.21 -12.07 -7.37
N THR A 125 -18.71 -11.13 -6.55
CA THR A 125 -18.35 -9.71 -6.58
C THR A 125 -16.87 -9.49 -6.25
N VAL A 126 -16.35 -10.20 -5.24
CA VAL A 126 -14.94 -10.16 -4.83
C VAL A 126 -14.04 -10.74 -5.92
N ARG A 127 -14.44 -11.88 -6.51
CA ARG A 127 -13.72 -12.49 -7.63
C ARG A 127 -13.64 -11.55 -8.82
N GLU A 128 -14.77 -10.97 -9.23
CA GLU A 128 -14.84 -10.04 -10.35
C GLU A 128 -13.97 -8.81 -10.12
N ALA A 129 -13.92 -8.27 -8.89
CA ALA A 129 -13.04 -7.16 -8.55
C ALA A 129 -11.55 -7.52 -8.71
N PHE A 130 -11.14 -8.72 -8.28
CA PHE A 130 -9.76 -9.19 -8.49
C PHE A 130 -9.45 -9.51 -9.96
N ASP A 131 -10.44 -9.96 -10.73
CA ASP A 131 -10.30 -10.17 -12.17
C ASP A 131 -10.03 -8.85 -12.90
N VAL A 132 -10.83 -7.82 -12.63
CA VAL A 132 -10.62 -6.47 -13.17
C VAL A 132 -9.25 -5.92 -12.76
N ALA A 133 -8.85 -6.09 -11.50
CA ALA A 133 -7.54 -5.66 -11.02
C ALA A 133 -6.41 -6.38 -11.77
N TYR A 134 -6.50 -7.71 -11.90
CA TYR A 134 -5.51 -8.52 -12.64
C TYR A 134 -5.39 -8.06 -14.09
N ASP A 135 -6.51 -7.89 -14.80
CA ASP A 135 -6.52 -7.53 -16.21
C ASP A 135 -5.87 -6.16 -16.46
N ASN A 136 -6.18 -5.18 -15.61
CA ASN A 136 -5.56 -3.85 -15.67
C ASN A 136 -4.06 -3.88 -15.37
N ILE A 137 -3.66 -4.59 -14.30
CA ILE A 137 -2.24 -4.73 -13.92
C ILE A 137 -1.47 -5.46 -15.03
N TYR A 138 -2.04 -6.53 -15.59
CA TYR A 138 -1.44 -7.31 -16.66
C TYR A 138 -1.26 -6.48 -17.92
N ALA A 139 -2.30 -5.77 -18.36
CA ALA A 139 -2.25 -4.90 -19.53
C ALA A 139 -1.16 -3.82 -19.39
N PHE A 140 -1.09 -3.16 -18.23
CA PHE A 140 -0.09 -2.12 -17.97
C PHE A 140 1.34 -2.66 -17.99
N HIS A 141 1.61 -3.78 -17.31
CA HIS A 141 2.96 -4.36 -17.26
C HIS A 141 3.37 -4.99 -18.59
N LEU A 142 2.44 -5.60 -19.32
CA LEU A 142 2.73 -6.18 -20.64
C LEU A 142 3.16 -5.11 -21.64
N ALA A 143 2.55 -3.92 -21.58
CA ALA A 143 2.89 -2.79 -22.45
C ALA A 143 4.35 -2.31 -22.28
N GLN A 144 5.00 -2.61 -21.15
CA GLN A 144 6.39 -2.23 -20.88
C GLN A 144 7.42 -3.12 -21.60
N LYS A 145 6.99 -4.21 -22.27
CA LYS A 145 7.89 -5.13 -22.96
C LYS A 145 8.62 -4.43 -24.12
N SER A 146 9.89 -4.10 -23.92
CA SER A 146 10.71 -3.44 -24.94
C SER A 146 11.07 -4.36 -26.10
N THR A 147 11.02 -3.85 -27.34
CA THR A 147 11.52 -4.57 -28.51
C THR A 147 13.03 -4.68 -28.48
N GLU A 148 13.57 -5.88 -28.74
CA GLU A 148 15.01 -6.10 -28.74
C GLU A 148 15.67 -5.48 -29.99
N LYS A 149 16.23 -4.28 -29.84
CA LYS A 149 16.92 -3.58 -30.93
C LYS A 149 18.35 -4.06 -31.06
N SER A 150 18.78 -4.28 -32.30
CA SER A 150 20.18 -4.52 -32.64
C SER A 150 20.78 -3.25 -33.24
N VAL A 151 21.96 -2.89 -32.79
CA VAL A 151 22.68 -1.68 -33.21
C VAL A 151 24.04 -2.09 -33.78
N GLU A 152 24.33 -1.62 -34.99
CA GLU A 152 25.60 -1.82 -35.67
C GLU A 152 26.23 -0.45 -35.93
N ASN A 153 27.00 0.05 -34.96
CA ASN A 153 27.59 1.38 -35.03
C ASN A 153 28.83 1.43 -35.94
N MET A 154 29.53 0.30 -36.05
CA MET A 154 30.61 0.07 -37.01
C MET A 154 30.29 -1.20 -37.79
N LYS A 155 30.51 -1.17 -39.11
CA LYS A 155 30.26 -2.32 -39.99
C LYS A 155 30.96 -3.57 -39.45
N GLY A 156 30.20 -4.63 -39.21
CA GLY A 156 30.67 -5.90 -38.65
C GLY A 156 30.67 -5.99 -37.11
N VAL A 157 30.36 -4.91 -36.38
CA VAL A 157 30.26 -4.90 -34.90
C VAL A 157 28.81 -4.67 -34.49
N ARG A 158 28.11 -5.77 -34.22
CA ARG A 158 26.69 -5.77 -33.84
C ARG A 158 26.51 -5.99 -32.35
N CYS A 159 25.85 -5.03 -31.70
CA CYS A 159 25.43 -5.13 -30.31
C CYS A 159 23.92 -5.34 -30.24
N LYS A 160 23.45 -6.09 -29.24
CA LYS A 160 22.02 -6.27 -28.95
C LYS A 160 21.82 -6.42 -27.45
N ARG A 161 20.77 -5.81 -26.91
CA ARG A 161 20.30 -6.06 -25.54
C ARG A 161 19.14 -7.06 -25.61
N VAL A 162 19.23 -8.11 -24.80
CA VAL A 162 18.29 -9.22 -24.78
C VAL A 162 17.79 -9.38 -23.35
N ALA A 163 16.47 -9.48 -23.17
CA ALA A 163 15.88 -9.67 -21.85
C ALA A 163 15.86 -11.16 -21.49
N ARG A 164 16.20 -11.48 -20.24
CA ARG A 164 16.06 -12.80 -19.63
C ARG A 164 15.43 -12.64 -18.27
N SER A 165 14.47 -13.50 -17.93
CA SER A 165 13.90 -13.51 -16.59
C SER A 165 14.93 -13.95 -15.57
N ILE A 166 14.76 -13.42 -14.35
CA ILE A 166 15.35 -14.03 -13.16
C ILE A 166 14.67 -15.39 -12.99
N SER A 167 15.45 -16.44 -12.72
CA SER A 167 14.91 -17.80 -12.77
C SER A 167 13.99 -18.08 -11.58
N SER A 168 14.38 -17.59 -10.40
CA SER A 168 13.67 -17.82 -9.13
C SER A 168 13.46 -16.50 -8.39
N VAL A 169 12.21 -16.16 -8.09
CA VAL A 169 11.85 -14.92 -7.37
C VAL A 169 11.01 -15.22 -6.13
N GLY A 170 11.28 -14.49 -5.05
CA GLY A 170 10.52 -14.52 -3.81
C GLY A 170 9.64 -13.27 -3.71
N LEU A 171 8.36 -13.44 -3.41
CA LEU A 171 7.37 -12.36 -3.32
C LEU A 171 6.83 -12.33 -1.90
N TYR A 172 7.16 -11.31 -1.13
CA TYR A 172 6.63 -11.15 0.22
C TYR A 172 5.32 -10.36 0.20
N VAL A 173 4.24 -10.98 0.69
CA VAL A 173 2.92 -10.38 0.82
C VAL A 173 2.62 -10.20 2.31
N PRO A 174 2.55 -8.94 2.80
CA PRO A 174 2.21 -8.68 4.19
C PRO A 174 0.88 -9.30 4.61
N GLY A 175 0.84 -9.74 5.86
CA GLY A 175 -0.37 -10.17 6.54
C GLY A 175 -0.32 -9.78 8.03
N GLY A 176 -1.15 -10.41 8.85
CA GLY A 176 -1.28 -10.09 10.27
C GLY A 176 -2.49 -9.21 10.54
N THR A 177 -2.29 -7.89 10.74
CA THR A 177 -3.41 -6.97 11.06
C THR A 177 -4.29 -6.62 9.87
N ALA A 178 -3.76 -6.74 8.66
CA ALA A 178 -4.49 -6.63 7.40
C ALA A 178 -3.84 -7.57 6.38
N VAL A 179 -4.67 -8.24 5.58
CA VAL A 179 -4.19 -9.11 4.49
C VAL A 179 -4.26 -8.33 3.18
N LEU A 180 -3.19 -8.37 2.37
CA LEU A 180 -3.04 -7.54 1.17
C LEU A 180 -2.98 -8.37 -0.13
N PRO A 181 -4.10 -8.92 -0.61
CA PRO A 181 -4.14 -9.67 -1.87
C PRO A 181 -3.78 -8.80 -3.09
N SER A 182 -4.00 -7.48 -3.03
CA SER A 182 -3.54 -6.54 -4.05
C SER A 182 -2.02 -6.61 -4.27
N THR A 183 -1.23 -6.72 -3.20
CA THR A 183 0.22 -6.89 -3.27
C THR A 183 0.61 -8.19 -3.97
N ALA A 184 -0.16 -9.27 -3.76
CA ALA A 184 0.07 -10.52 -4.47
C ALA A 184 -0.04 -10.33 -5.99
N LEU A 185 -1.06 -9.61 -6.48
CA LEU A 185 -1.21 -9.29 -7.90
C LEU A 185 -0.07 -8.40 -8.41
N MET A 186 0.25 -7.32 -7.69
CA MET A 186 1.29 -6.37 -8.10
C MET A 186 2.67 -7.01 -8.25
N LEU A 187 2.96 -8.06 -7.47
CA LEU A 187 4.22 -8.77 -7.52
C LEU A 187 4.20 -9.96 -8.50
N ALA A 188 3.15 -10.77 -8.48
CA ALA A 188 3.11 -12.02 -9.23
C ALA A 188 2.80 -11.83 -10.72
N VAL A 189 1.96 -10.84 -11.07
CA VAL A 189 1.62 -10.55 -12.48
C VAL A 189 2.86 -10.19 -13.32
N PRO A 190 3.73 -9.25 -12.92
CA PRO A 190 4.95 -8.99 -13.68
C PRO A 190 5.93 -10.18 -13.69
N ALA A 191 5.98 -10.99 -12.63
CA ALA A 191 6.79 -12.22 -12.61
C ALA A 191 6.28 -13.26 -13.63
N GLN A 192 4.96 -13.38 -13.78
CA GLN A 192 4.32 -14.20 -14.80
C GLN A 192 4.67 -13.71 -16.22
N ILE A 193 4.55 -12.41 -16.47
CA ILE A 193 4.86 -11.80 -17.78
C ILE A 193 6.35 -11.96 -18.13
N ALA A 194 7.23 -11.80 -17.14
CA ALA A 194 8.67 -12.01 -17.32
C ALA A 194 8.99 -13.48 -17.66
N GLY A 195 8.17 -14.43 -17.21
CA GLY A 195 8.42 -15.86 -17.34
C GLY A 195 9.44 -16.37 -16.32
N CYS A 196 9.32 -15.93 -15.06
CA CYS A 196 10.07 -16.50 -13.95
C CYS A 196 9.65 -17.97 -13.75
N LYS A 197 10.62 -18.88 -13.57
CA LYS A 197 10.34 -20.32 -13.51
C LYS A 197 9.85 -20.76 -12.13
N THR A 198 10.45 -20.22 -11.09
CA THR A 198 10.08 -20.46 -9.70
C THR A 198 9.62 -19.16 -9.09
N VAL A 199 8.40 -19.14 -8.56
CA VAL A 199 7.81 -17.98 -7.90
C VAL A 199 7.33 -18.44 -6.53
N VAL A 200 8.06 -18.03 -5.49
CA VAL A 200 7.73 -18.34 -4.09
C VAL A 200 7.01 -17.14 -3.49
N LEU A 201 5.75 -17.28 -3.10
CA LEU A 201 5.00 -16.24 -2.41
C LEU A 201 5.00 -16.51 -0.91
N ALA A 202 5.62 -15.63 -0.12
CA ALA A 202 5.61 -15.69 1.33
C ALA A 202 4.48 -14.85 1.90
N THR A 203 3.66 -15.45 2.77
CA THR A 203 2.61 -14.73 3.51
C THR A 203 2.40 -15.40 4.88
N PRO A 204 2.25 -14.64 5.98
CA PRO A 204 1.97 -15.24 7.27
C PRO A 204 0.61 -15.95 7.24
N PRO A 205 0.47 -17.11 7.90
CA PRO A 205 -0.78 -17.86 7.92
C PRO A 205 -1.85 -17.12 8.74
N SER A 206 -3.11 -17.44 8.46
CA SER A 206 -4.24 -17.14 9.33
C SER A 206 -4.07 -17.87 10.68
N GLN A 207 -4.82 -17.43 11.71
CA GLN A 207 -4.75 -18.03 13.05
C GLN A 207 -5.10 -19.52 13.09
N ASP A 208 -5.84 -20.02 12.10
CA ASP A 208 -6.17 -21.44 11.91
C ASP A 208 -5.09 -22.20 11.11
N GLY A 209 -4.00 -21.54 10.71
CA GLY A 209 -2.94 -22.10 9.87
C GLY A 209 -3.20 -22.09 8.37
N SER A 210 -4.36 -21.57 7.94
CA SER A 210 -4.72 -21.50 6.52
C SER A 210 -4.07 -20.32 5.80
N ILE A 211 -4.05 -20.39 4.47
CA ILE A 211 -3.71 -19.25 3.61
C ILE A 211 -5.00 -18.47 3.35
N CYS A 212 -4.94 -17.13 3.39
CA CYS A 212 -6.06 -16.28 2.98
C CYS A 212 -6.53 -16.65 1.57
N LYS A 213 -7.84 -16.85 1.41
CA LYS A 213 -8.47 -17.34 0.17
C LYS A 213 -8.22 -16.40 -1.00
N GLU A 214 -8.29 -15.09 -0.75
CA GLU A 214 -8.06 -14.03 -1.73
C GLU A 214 -6.60 -14.00 -2.19
N VAL A 215 -5.65 -14.21 -1.27
CA VAL A 215 -4.21 -14.31 -1.61
C VAL A 215 -3.95 -15.57 -2.43
N LEU A 216 -4.52 -16.71 -2.03
CA LEU A 216 -4.40 -17.97 -2.78
C LEU A 216 -5.00 -17.85 -4.19
N TYR A 217 -6.15 -17.16 -4.32
CA TYR A 217 -6.79 -16.90 -5.61
C TYR A 217 -5.86 -16.09 -6.54
N CYS A 218 -5.34 -14.97 -6.04
CA CYS A 218 -4.42 -14.12 -6.79
C CYS A 218 -3.13 -14.87 -7.17
N ALA A 219 -2.58 -15.66 -6.23
CA ALA A 219 -1.39 -16.46 -6.46
C ALA A 219 -1.58 -17.50 -7.58
N LYS A 220 -2.72 -18.23 -7.56
CA LYS A 220 -3.08 -19.17 -8.62
C LYS A 220 -3.27 -18.47 -9.96
N LYS A 221 -4.02 -17.37 -9.99
CA LYS A 221 -4.30 -16.62 -11.23
C LYS A 221 -3.02 -16.09 -11.89
N ALA A 222 -2.06 -15.64 -11.08
CA ALA A 222 -0.78 -15.12 -11.53
C ALA A 222 0.34 -16.18 -11.67
N GLY A 223 0.03 -17.47 -11.52
CA GLY A 223 1.00 -18.55 -11.79
C GLY A 223 2.13 -18.67 -10.76
N VAL A 224 1.87 -18.33 -9.50
CA VAL A 224 2.80 -18.59 -8.39
C VAL A 224 3.01 -20.11 -8.27
N THR A 225 4.26 -20.54 -8.05
CA THR A 225 4.57 -21.98 -7.99
C THR A 225 4.45 -22.53 -6.57
N ASN A 226 4.95 -21.78 -5.57
CA ASN A 226 4.97 -22.22 -4.17
C ASN A 226 4.47 -21.10 -3.25
N ILE A 227 3.75 -21.46 -2.18
CA ILE A 227 3.39 -20.53 -1.11
C ILE A 227 4.12 -20.94 0.17
N LEU A 228 4.90 -20.03 0.73
CA LEU A 228 5.52 -20.14 2.05
C LEU A 228 4.59 -19.48 3.09
N LYS A 229 4.06 -20.29 4.00
CA LYS A 229 3.21 -19.89 5.14
C LYS A 229 4.05 -19.35 6.29
N ALA A 230 4.74 -18.24 6.05
CA ALA A 230 5.53 -17.53 7.04
C ALA A 230 5.56 -16.02 6.73
N GLY A 231 5.63 -15.20 7.78
CA GLY A 231 5.85 -13.75 7.67
C GLY A 231 7.24 -13.32 8.13
N GLY A 232 7.44 -12.01 8.24
CA GLY A 232 8.58 -11.41 8.94
C GLY A 232 9.96 -11.72 8.33
N ALA A 233 10.98 -11.50 9.15
CA ALA A 233 12.38 -11.74 8.77
C ALA A 233 12.67 -13.22 8.50
N GLN A 234 11.98 -14.14 9.18
CA GLN A 234 12.15 -15.58 9.00
C GLN A 234 11.73 -16.03 7.60
N ALA A 235 10.64 -15.48 7.03
CA ALA A 235 10.23 -15.80 5.67
C ALA A 235 11.20 -15.28 4.62
N ILE A 236 11.71 -14.06 4.83
CA ILE A 236 12.72 -13.43 3.98
C ILE A 236 14.02 -14.25 3.99
N SER A 237 14.45 -14.71 5.17
CA SER A 237 15.63 -15.59 5.31
C SER A 237 15.43 -16.94 4.63
N ALA A 238 14.25 -17.56 4.80
CA ALA A 238 13.92 -18.85 4.18
C ALA A 238 13.96 -18.79 2.64
N MET A 239 13.44 -17.73 2.04
CA MET A 239 13.53 -17.53 0.58
C MET A 239 14.96 -17.25 0.12
N ALA A 240 15.75 -16.50 0.89
CA ALA A 240 17.10 -16.10 0.50
C ALA A 240 18.11 -17.25 0.55
N TRP A 241 18.10 -18.04 1.63
CA TRP A 241 18.99 -19.19 1.78
C TRP A 241 18.43 -20.46 1.13
N GLY A 242 17.11 -20.55 1.01
CA GLY A 242 16.43 -21.83 0.84
C GLY A 242 16.37 -22.59 2.17
N THR A 243 15.43 -23.51 2.26
CA THR A 243 15.34 -24.49 3.35
C THR A 243 15.03 -25.87 2.76
N ASP A 244 14.83 -26.89 3.60
CA ASP A 244 14.48 -28.23 3.13
C ASP A 244 13.20 -28.24 2.28
N SER A 245 12.22 -27.39 2.62
CA SER A 245 10.97 -27.25 1.86
C SER A 245 10.86 -25.98 1.02
N CYS A 246 11.52 -24.87 1.41
CA CYS A 246 11.43 -23.59 0.69
C CYS A 246 12.51 -23.49 -0.39
N PRO A 247 12.14 -23.31 -1.66
CA PRO A 247 13.12 -23.07 -2.71
C PRO A 247 13.90 -21.79 -2.46
N LYS A 248 15.22 -21.86 -2.68
CA LYS A 248 16.06 -20.66 -2.74
C LYS A 248 15.66 -19.80 -3.94
N VAL A 249 15.58 -18.49 -3.73
CA VAL A 249 15.33 -17.51 -4.79
C VAL A 249 16.58 -16.67 -5.09
N GLU A 250 16.55 -15.92 -6.19
CA GLU A 250 17.66 -15.05 -6.65
C GLU A 250 17.35 -13.56 -6.40
N LYS A 251 16.06 -13.21 -6.35
CA LYS A 251 15.61 -11.86 -6.01
C LYS A 251 14.36 -11.89 -5.15
N ILE A 252 14.33 -11.10 -4.07
CA ILE A 252 13.18 -10.95 -3.18
C ILE A 252 12.51 -9.59 -3.41
N PHE A 253 11.19 -9.62 -3.54
CA PHE A 253 10.33 -8.48 -3.78
C PHE A 253 9.31 -8.33 -2.66
N GLY A 254 8.76 -7.13 -2.54
CA GLY A 254 7.54 -6.87 -1.79
C GLY A 254 7.75 -5.96 -0.60
N PRO A 255 6.69 -5.21 -0.23
CA PRO A 255 6.69 -4.31 0.91
C PRO A 255 6.64 -5.10 2.22
N GLY A 256 6.99 -4.47 3.32
CA GLY A 256 6.82 -5.06 4.64
C GLY A 256 7.14 -4.06 5.73
N ASN A 257 6.95 -4.48 6.98
CA ASN A 257 7.35 -3.65 8.11
C ASN A 257 8.88 -3.50 8.17
N GLN A 258 9.36 -2.64 9.08
CA GLN A 258 10.78 -2.39 9.31
C GLN A 258 11.65 -3.64 9.49
N TYR A 259 11.12 -4.73 10.07
CA TYR A 259 11.87 -5.97 10.26
C TYR A 259 12.05 -6.75 8.95
N VAL A 260 11.02 -6.75 8.09
CA VAL A 260 11.06 -7.34 6.75
C VAL A 260 12.03 -6.55 5.86
N THR A 261 11.93 -5.21 5.87
CA THR A 261 12.86 -4.34 5.14
C THR A 261 14.29 -4.52 5.62
N ALA A 262 14.51 -4.57 6.92
CA ALA A 262 15.84 -4.82 7.49
C ALA A 262 16.39 -6.19 7.07
N ALA A 263 15.58 -7.25 7.09
CA ALA A 263 16.00 -8.58 6.64
C ALA A 263 16.41 -8.58 5.15
N LYS A 264 15.62 -7.92 4.29
CA LYS A 264 15.95 -7.71 2.87
C LYS A 264 17.29 -7.00 2.70
N MET A 265 17.53 -5.92 3.47
CA MET A 265 18.76 -5.14 3.42
C MET A 265 19.99 -5.89 3.93
N ILE A 266 19.84 -6.72 4.96
CA ILE A 266 20.92 -7.59 5.46
C ILE A 266 21.28 -8.63 4.41
N LEU A 267 20.28 -9.34 3.87
CA LEU A 267 20.51 -10.49 3.00
C LEU A 267 21.09 -10.12 1.64
N GLN A 268 20.76 -8.95 1.08
CA GLN A 268 21.39 -8.50 -0.18
C GLN A 268 22.92 -8.32 -0.06
N ASN A 269 23.43 -8.15 1.17
CA ASN A 269 24.86 -8.01 1.46
C ASN A 269 25.48 -9.30 2.01
N SER A 270 24.74 -10.42 1.97
CA SER A 270 25.17 -11.70 2.53
C SER A 270 25.61 -12.69 1.45
N GLU A 271 26.24 -13.78 1.88
CA GLU A 271 26.61 -14.92 1.03
C GLU A 271 25.39 -15.69 0.45
N ALA A 272 24.16 -15.23 0.71
CA ALA A 272 22.96 -15.81 0.10
C ALA A 272 22.88 -15.52 -1.40
N MET A 273 23.69 -14.59 -1.91
CA MET A 273 23.72 -14.20 -3.32
C MET A 273 22.32 -13.84 -3.84
N ILE A 274 21.63 -12.99 -3.08
CA ILE A 274 20.28 -12.52 -3.37
C ILE A 274 20.32 -11.02 -3.67
N SER A 275 19.48 -10.57 -4.59
CA SER A 275 19.15 -9.15 -4.73
C SER A 275 17.77 -8.84 -4.16
N ILE A 276 17.48 -7.55 -3.95
CA ILE A 276 16.14 -7.09 -3.58
C ILE A 276 15.64 -6.06 -4.60
N ASP A 277 14.34 -5.83 -4.62
CA ASP A 277 13.72 -4.74 -5.39
C ASP A 277 14.16 -3.37 -4.89
N MET A 278 13.80 -3.03 -3.66
CA MET A 278 14.09 -1.78 -2.98
C MET A 278 13.90 -1.93 -1.46
N PRO A 279 14.59 -1.12 -0.64
CA PRO A 279 14.20 -0.91 0.74
C PRO A 279 12.84 -0.19 0.78
N ALA A 280 11.79 -0.88 1.21
CA ALA A 280 10.49 -0.25 1.39
C ALA A 280 10.47 0.50 2.73
N GLY A 281 10.19 1.81 2.68
CA GLY A 281 9.94 2.63 3.87
C GLY A 281 8.51 2.46 4.39
N PRO A 282 8.15 3.15 5.48
CA PRO A 282 6.75 3.35 5.84
C PRO A 282 5.96 3.94 4.68
N SER A 283 4.65 3.65 4.61
CA SER A 283 3.77 4.20 3.59
C SER A 283 3.73 5.73 3.68
N GLU A 284 3.90 6.39 2.53
CA GLU A 284 3.94 7.84 2.42
C GLU A 284 3.01 8.33 1.31
N VAL A 285 2.34 9.46 1.54
CA VAL A 285 1.61 10.18 0.49
C VAL A 285 1.80 11.68 0.62
N LEU A 286 1.94 12.33 -0.52
CA LEU A 286 1.85 13.77 -0.63
C LEU A 286 0.65 14.17 -1.48
N VAL A 287 -0.17 15.08 -0.97
CA VAL A 287 -1.33 15.64 -1.68
C VAL A 287 -1.05 17.11 -1.98
N ILE A 288 -1.07 17.48 -3.26
CA ILE A 288 -1.01 18.87 -3.71
C ILE A 288 -2.43 19.35 -3.99
N ALA A 289 -2.85 20.42 -3.32
CA ALA A 289 -4.19 20.97 -3.41
C ALA A 289 -4.16 22.48 -3.71
N ASP A 290 -4.98 22.90 -4.66
CA ASP A 290 -5.31 24.30 -4.93
C ASP A 290 -6.73 24.64 -4.47
N SER A 291 -7.20 25.86 -4.73
CA SER A 291 -8.52 26.34 -4.31
C SER A 291 -9.71 25.64 -4.94
N TYR A 292 -9.50 24.80 -5.96
CA TYR A 292 -10.55 24.00 -6.59
C TYR A 292 -10.68 22.61 -5.97
N ALA A 293 -9.70 22.18 -5.19
CA ALA A 293 -9.69 20.86 -4.59
C ALA A 293 -10.74 20.72 -3.47
N SER A 294 -11.43 19.59 -3.45
CA SER A 294 -12.46 19.28 -2.45
C SER A 294 -11.82 18.96 -1.09
N PRO A 295 -12.15 19.69 -0.01
CA PRO A 295 -11.65 19.38 1.34
C PRO A 295 -11.94 17.95 1.80
N VAL A 296 -13.09 17.40 1.38
CA VAL A 296 -13.51 16.03 1.70
C VAL A 296 -12.57 15.01 1.06
N HIS A 297 -12.19 15.22 -0.20
CA HIS A 297 -11.29 14.30 -0.94
C HIS A 297 -9.86 14.39 -0.43
N ILE A 298 -9.35 15.60 -0.19
CA ILE A 298 -8.01 15.80 0.39
C ILE A 298 -7.89 15.05 1.73
N ALA A 299 -8.89 15.21 2.61
CA ALA A 299 -8.91 14.50 3.89
C ALA A 299 -8.93 12.98 3.71
N ALA A 300 -9.73 12.46 2.78
CA ALA A 300 -9.81 11.04 2.49
C ALA A 300 -8.49 10.48 1.94
N ASP A 301 -7.85 11.19 1.00
CA ASP A 301 -6.57 10.80 0.39
C ASP A 301 -5.45 10.73 1.43
N LEU A 302 -5.35 11.74 2.31
CA LEU A 302 -4.40 11.74 3.42
C LEU A 302 -4.66 10.58 4.39
N LEU A 303 -5.92 10.37 4.77
CA LEU A 303 -6.28 9.32 5.72
C LEU A 303 -6.09 7.92 5.15
N SER A 304 -6.22 7.74 3.83
CA SER A 304 -6.07 6.45 3.15
C SER A 304 -4.69 5.81 3.37
N GLN A 305 -3.62 6.61 3.46
CA GLN A 305 -2.29 6.10 3.82
C GLN A 305 -2.01 6.16 5.31
N ALA A 306 -2.54 7.18 6.01
CA ALA A 306 -2.33 7.30 7.45
C ALA A 306 -2.86 6.08 8.23
N GLU A 307 -3.93 5.43 7.77
CA GLU A 307 -4.49 4.24 8.43
C GLU A 307 -3.64 2.97 8.29
N HIS A 308 -2.66 2.98 7.38
CA HIS A 308 -1.84 1.81 7.07
C HIS A 308 -0.99 1.41 8.28
N GLY A 309 -0.35 2.38 8.94
CA GLY A 309 0.39 2.17 10.19
C GLY A 309 0.76 3.46 10.92
N PRO A 310 1.08 3.39 12.23
CA PRO A 310 1.45 4.56 13.03
C PRO A 310 2.76 5.22 12.57
N ASP A 311 3.57 4.51 11.79
CA ASP A 311 4.81 4.92 11.15
C ASP A 311 4.62 5.59 9.78
N SER A 312 3.40 5.57 9.23
CA SER A 312 3.08 6.22 7.94
C SER A 312 3.13 7.74 8.07
N GLN A 313 3.60 8.43 7.04
CA GLN A 313 3.71 9.89 7.03
C GLN A 313 2.93 10.48 5.85
N VAL A 314 2.13 11.50 6.11
CA VAL A 314 1.38 12.19 5.06
C VAL A 314 1.74 13.67 5.01
N VAL A 315 1.73 14.24 3.81
CA VAL A 315 2.09 15.64 3.60
C VAL A 315 1.02 16.30 2.74
N LEU A 316 0.47 17.42 3.23
CA LEU A 316 -0.42 18.27 2.44
C LEU A 316 0.36 19.48 1.94
N VAL A 317 0.28 19.77 0.66
CA VAL A 317 0.90 20.95 0.06
C VAL A 317 -0.20 21.82 -0.54
N VAL A 318 -0.35 23.00 0.04
CA VAL A 318 -1.32 24.00 -0.39
C VAL A 318 -0.63 24.92 -1.38
N ALA A 319 -1.12 24.93 -2.63
CA ALA A 319 -0.57 25.73 -3.70
C ALA A 319 -1.43 26.98 -3.95
N GLY A 320 -0.89 28.14 -3.61
CA GLY A 320 -1.57 29.42 -3.80
C GLY A 320 -2.64 29.74 -2.75
N ASP A 321 -3.45 30.74 -3.06
CA ASP A 321 -4.48 31.26 -2.16
C ASP A 321 -5.85 30.61 -2.41
N GLY A 322 -6.73 30.68 -1.40
CA GLY A 322 -8.14 30.31 -1.53
C GLY A 322 -8.48 28.87 -1.10
N VAL A 323 -7.51 28.10 -0.60
CA VAL A 323 -7.75 26.78 0.00
C VAL A 323 -8.33 26.94 1.41
N ASP A 324 -9.48 26.33 1.68
CA ASP A 324 -10.11 26.34 3.01
C ASP A 324 -9.48 25.29 3.93
N MET A 325 -8.42 25.69 4.63
CA MET A 325 -7.72 24.82 5.57
C MET A 325 -8.58 24.39 6.76
N LYS A 326 -9.53 25.21 7.20
CA LYS A 326 -10.40 24.86 8.32
C LYS A 326 -11.33 23.71 7.91
N ALA A 327 -11.91 23.79 6.72
CA ALA A 327 -12.72 22.71 6.19
C ALA A 327 -11.93 21.40 6.05
N ILE A 328 -10.66 21.47 5.61
CA ILE A 328 -9.79 20.29 5.52
C ILE A 328 -9.52 19.68 6.90
N GLU A 329 -9.12 20.49 7.89
CA GLU A 329 -8.84 20.01 9.26
C GLU A 329 -10.08 19.42 9.95
N GLU A 330 -11.26 20.01 9.70
CA GLU A 330 -12.54 19.50 10.19
C GLU A 330 -12.88 18.14 9.57
N GLU A 331 -12.72 17.98 8.26
CA GLU A 331 -12.95 16.71 7.57
C GLU A 331 -11.93 15.64 7.97
N ILE A 332 -10.64 15.98 8.10
CA ILE A 332 -9.63 15.06 8.64
C ILE A 332 -10.07 14.58 10.02
N SER A 333 -10.43 15.49 10.93
CA SER A 333 -10.86 15.13 12.30
C SER A 333 -12.09 14.24 12.32
N LYS A 334 -13.09 14.57 11.49
CA LYS A 334 -14.37 13.86 11.40
C LYS A 334 -14.18 12.47 10.82
N GLN A 335 -13.47 12.35 9.70
CA GLN A 335 -13.23 11.07 9.03
C GLN A 335 -12.31 10.17 9.88
N CYS A 336 -11.22 10.71 10.44
CA CYS A 336 -10.29 10.03 11.35
C CYS A 336 -11.00 9.35 12.53
N GLN A 337 -12.01 10.01 13.12
CA GLN A 337 -12.79 9.45 14.24
C GLN A 337 -13.76 8.35 13.82
N SER A 338 -14.17 8.30 12.55
CA SER A 338 -15.07 7.28 12.02
C SER A 338 -14.33 6.01 11.53
N LEU A 339 -13.00 6.09 11.37
CA LEU A 339 -12.21 4.97 10.87
C LEU A 339 -12.03 3.89 11.94
N PRO A 340 -12.20 2.60 11.60
CA PRO A 340 -11.85 1.49 12.50
C PRO A 340 -10.39 1.54 12.96
N ARG A 341 -9.49 2.04 12.10
CA ARG A 341 -8.05 2.22 12.36
C ARG A 341 -7.68 3.66 12.72
N GLY A 342 -8.62 4.46 13.23
CA GLY A 342 -8.41 5.88 13.55
C GLY A 342 -7.27 6.15 14.55
N GLU A 343 -6.99 5.23 15.47
CA GLU A 343 -5.84 5.37 16.38
C GLU A 343 -4.48 5.28 15.66
N TYR A 344 -4.39 4.51 14.56
CA TYR A 344 -3.17 4.42 13.75
C TYR A 344 -3.02 5.67 12.91
N ALA A 345 -4.10 6.09 12.24
CA ALA A 345 -4.14 7.32 11.46
C ALA A 345 -3.77 8.55 12.30
N SER A 346 -4.27 8.67 13.53
CA SER A 346 -3.93 9.79 14.42
C SER A 346 -2.45 9.82 14.82
N LYS A 347 -1.82 8.65 15.03
CA LYS A 347 -0.38 8.58 15.29
C LYS A 347 0.42 8.99 14.06
N ALA A 348 0.05 8.53 12.87
CA ALA A 348 0.64 8.96 11.61
C ALA A 348 0.53 10.49 11.42
N LEU A 349 -0.66 11.05 11.69
CA LEU A 349 -0.91 12.49 11.57
C LEU A 349 -0.06 13.34 12.54
N SER A 350 0.35 12.79 13.69
CA SER A 350 1.16 13.53 14.69
C SER A 350 2.57 13.91 14.20
N HIS A 351 3.09 13.20 13.20
CA HIS A 351 4.37 13.50 12.55
C HIS A 351 4.22 13.88 11.07
N SER A 352 2.97 14.07 10.65
CA SER A 352 2.57 14.61 9.34
C SER A 352 2.44 16.13 9.39
N PHE A 353 2.48 16.77 8.22
CA PHE A 353 2.49 18.23 8.15
C PHE A 353 1.89 18.80 6.86
N THR A 354 1.45 20.06 6.97
CA THR A 354 0.99 20.90 5.87
C THR A 354 2.07 21.91 5.52
N VAL A 355 2.30 22.12 4.23
CA VAL A 355 3.21 23.11 3.67
C VAL A 355 2.42 24.08 2.78
N PHE A 356 2.54 25.37 3.04
CA PHE A 356 1.99 26.43 2.19
C PHE A 356 3.05 26.93 1.22
N ALA A 357 2.76 26.77 -0.06
CA ALA A 357 3.53 27.30 -1.17
C ALA A 357 2.75 28.42 -1.87
N ARG A 358 3.47 29.45 -2.30
CA ARG A 358 2.96 30.60 -3.05
C ARG A 358 2.24 30.19 -4.33
N ASP A 359 2.81 29.24 -5.07
CA ASP A 359 2.31 28.81 -6.36
C ASP A 359 2.87 27.43 -6.73
N MET A 360 2.37 26.88 -7.84
CA MET A 360 2.80 25.57 -8.33
C MET A 360 4.25 25.49 -8.77
N VAL A 361 4.90 26.62 -9.04
CA VAL A 361 6.32 26.65 -9.40
C VAL A 361 7.16 26.47 -8.14
N GLU A 362 6.81 27.15 -7.04
CA GLU A 362 7.45 26.95 -5.74
C GLU A 362 7.24 25.53 -5.21
N VAL A 363 6.05 24.96 -5.44
CA VAL A 363 5.78 23.53 -5.26
C VAL A 363 6.81 22.71 -6.03
N SER A 364 6.88 22.81 -7.36
CA SER A 364 7.83 22.03 -8.19
C SER A 364 9.29 22.14 -7.70
N LEU A 365 9.74 23.34 -7.31
CA LEU A 365 11.10 23.58 -6.81
C LEU A 365 11.37 22.96 -5.44
N LEU A 366 10.36 22.91 -4.56
CA LEU A 366 10.45 22.14 -3.32
C LEU A 366 10.60 20.64 -3.60
N PHE A 367 9.97 20.14 -4.67
CA PHE A 367 9.88 18.70 -4.99
C PHE A 367 11.02 18.12 -5.82
N ASP A 368 11.85 18.93 -6.48
CA ASP A 368 13.19 18.49 -6.95
C ASP A 368 14.05 17.94 -5.79
N CYS A 369 13.62 18.22 -4.55
CA CYS A 369 14.32 18.00 -3.32
C CYS A 369 13.64 16.96 -2.38
N PHE A 370 12.45 16.46 -2.71
CA PHE A 370 11.70 15.43 -1.95
C PHE A 370 11.48 14.21 -2.85
N SER A 371 11.89 13.02 -2.41
CA SER A 371 11.52 11.76 -3.07
C SER A 371 10.57 11.00 -2.16
N LEU A 372 9.29 10.91 -2.53
CA LEU A 372 8.25 10.19 -1.78
C LEU A 372 7.61 9.10 -2.65
N ASP A 373 6.93 8.15 -2.00
CA ASP A 373 6.42 6.95 -2.67
C ASP A 373 5.18 7.22 -3.55
N ILE A 374 4.23 8.07 -3.11
CA ILE A 374 2.99 8.39 -3.84
C ILE A 374 2.70 9.90 -3.83
N CYS A 375 2.28 10.45 -4.97
CA CYS A 375 1.83 11.84 -5.12
C CYS A 375 0.41 11.92 -5.73
N TYR A 376 -0.48 12.66 -5.09
CA TYR A 376 -1.78 13.06 -5.65
C TYR A 376 -1.76 14.55 -6.01
N ILE A 377 -2.15 14.87 -7.23
CA ILE A 377 -2.29 16.24 -7.73
C ILE A 377 -3.78 16.49 -8.00
N ASN A 378 -4.41 17.27 -7.12
CA ASN A 378 -5.84 17.60 -7.21
C ASN A 378 -6.00 19.05 -7.65
N GLN A 379 -6.19 19.27 -8.96
CA GLN A 379 -6.18 20.59 -9.61
C GLN A 379 -7.27 20.74 -10.66
N GLY A 380 -7.65 21.99 -10.94
CA GLY A 380 -8.48 22.32 -12.10
C GLY A 380 -7.77 22.17 -13.47
N VAL A 381 -6.42 22.13 -13.51
CA VAL A 381 -5.63 21.94 -14.76
C VAL A 381 -4.35 21.12 -14.49
N ALA A 382 -4.50 19.81 -14.28
CA ALA A 382 -3.42 18.90 -13.86
C ALA A 382 -2.26 18.71 -14.87
N CYS A 383 -2.42 19.12 -16.13
CA CYS A 383 -1.50 18.77 -17.22
C CYS A 383 -0.16 19.55 -17.22
N PHE A 384 -0.10 20.75 -16.60
CA PHE A 384 1.11 21.60 -16.60
C PHE A 384 2.13 21.23 -15.51
N ALA A 385 1.71 20.54 -14.44
CA ALA A 385 2.58 20.20 -13.31
C ALA A 385 3.63 19.12 -13.64
N LEU A 386 3.40 18.31 -14.68
CA LEU A 386 4.26 17.17 -15.05
C LEU A 386 5.64 17.56 -15.61
N LEU A 387 5.82 18.80 -16.06
CA LEU A 387 7.05 19.23 -16.77
C LEU A 387 8.24 19.54 -15.84
N GLY A 388 8.02 19.60 -14.52
CA GLY A 388 9.05 19.94 -13.51
C GLY A 388 9.24 18.89 -12.42
N ILE A 389 8.73 17.68 -12.62
CA ILE A 389 8.74 16.62 -11.60
C ILE A 389 9.92 15.66 -11.80
N ILE A 390 10.76 15.49 -10.77
CA ILE A 390 12.04 14.75 -10.88
C ILE A 390 12.11 13.48 -10.00
N GLY A 391 11.26 13.27 -8.99
CA GLY A 391 11.35 12.07 -8.14
C GLY A 391 10.11 11.62 -7.36
N TRP A 392 9.27 10.77 -7.97
CA TRP A 392 8.18 10.04 -7.28
C TRP A 392 8.11 8.58 -7.69
N GLY A 393 7.52 7.74 -6.84
CA GLY A 393 7.20 6.34 -7.16
C GLY A 393 5.99 6.21 -8.09
N LEU A 394 4.85 6.81 -7.72
CA LEU A 394 3.59 6.79 -8.49
C LEU A 394 2.84 8.12 -8.36
N GLU A 395 2.23 8.56 -9.45
CA GLU A 395 1.47 9.82 -9.54
C GLU A 395 0.01 9.57 -9.91
N PHE A 396 -0.89 10.28 -9.22
CA PHE A 396 -2.32 10.32 -9.51
C PHE A 396 -2.75 11.74 -9.86
N LEU A 397 -3.37 11.89 -11.01
CA LEU A 397 -3.91 13.17 -11.49
C LEU A 397 -5.43 13.11 -11.41
N CYS A 398 -6.04 13.95 -10.56
CA CYS A 398 -7.47 14.15 -10.58
C CYS A 398 -7.82 15.11 -11.73
N VAL A 399 -8.77 14.71 -12.59
CA VAL A 399 -9.24 15.47 -13.75
C VAL A 399 -10.63 16.01 -13.50
#